data_AF-A0A7X5UBE9-F1
#
_entry.id   AF-A0A7X5UBE9-F1
#
_cell.length_a   1.000
_cell.length_b   1.000
_cell.length_c   1.000
_cell.angle_alpha   90.00
_cell.angle_beta   90.00
_cell.angle_gamma   90.00
#
_symmetry.space_group_name_H-M   'P 1'
#
loop_
_entity.id
_entity.type
_entity.pdbx_description
1 polymer ?
#
loop_
_entity_poly.entity_id
_entity_poly.type
_entity_poly.pdbx_seq_one_letter_code
_entity_poly.pdbx_strand_id
1 'polypeptide(L)'
;MLGYIEVWDYPVVAIEMIASYGMPVGAEVFETVRWIGRFQQACRDPEAVRLIYRKDVKMHLCGTPRAKDANIRQALIDKLGAPGTKKSPGPTYGVKSHAWAALGVAVTASETPRA
;
A
#
# COMPACT_ATOMS: atom_id res chain seq x y z
N MET A 1 9.00 14.09 1.66
CA MET A 1 8.57 12.75 1.22
C MET A 1 9.18 12.40 -0.13
N LEU A 2 9.00 13.22 -1.18
CA LEU A 2 9.61 12.97 -2.50
C LEU A 2 11.14 12.81 -2.45
N GLY A 3 11.85 13.72 -1.77
CA GLY A 3 13.31 13.58 -1.59
C GLY A 3 13.76 12.38 -0.74
N TYR A 4 12.85 11.64 -0.08
CA TYR A 4 13.20 10.35 0.54
C TYR A 4 13.09 9.18 -0.45
N ILE A 5 12.25 9.28 -1.48
CA ILE A 5 12.14 8.25 -2.52
C ILE A 5 13.38 8.27 -3.42
N GLU A 6 13.95 9.45 -3.67
CA GLU A 6 15.12 9.65 -4.53
C GLU A 6 16.43 9.12 -3.92
N VAL A 7 16.51 9.01 -2.58
CA VAL A 7 17.77 8.75 -1.86
C VAL A 7 17.93 7.28 -1.45
N TRP A 8 16.84 6.51 -1.44
CA TRP A 8 16.85 5.12 -0.96
C TRP A 8 16.76 4.12 -2.12
N ASP A 9 17.70 3.18 -2.17
CA ASP A 9 17.74 2.12 -3.20
C ASP A 9 16.73 1.01 -2.84
N TYR A 10 15.45 1.25 -3.12
CA TYR A 10 14.41 0.24 -2.99
C TYR A 10 14.35 -0.63 -4.25
N PRO A 11 14.51 -1.97 -4.14
CA PRO A 11 14.49 -2.84 -5.31
C PRO A 11 13.11 -2.87 -6.00
N VAL A 12 12.04 -2.58 -5.26
CA VAL A 12 10.66 -2.48 -5.77
C VAL A 12 9.92 -1.39 -4.98
N VAL A 13 9.23 -0.50 -5.69
CA VAL A 13 8.29 0.46 -5.12
C VAL A 13 6.87 0.06 -5.52
N ALA A 14 5.92 0.13 -4.57
CA ALA A 14 4.51 -0.13 -4.83
C ALA A 14 3.64 1.01 -4.28
N ILE A 15 2.61 1.40 -5.03
CA ILE A 15 1.71 2.51 -4.70
C ILE A 15 0.26 2.03 -4.84
N GLU A 16 -0.60 2.35 -3.87
CA GLU A 16 -2.05 2.09 -4.01
C GLU A 16 -2.62 2.94 -5.15
N MET A 17 -3.29 2.31 -6.11
CA MET A 17 -3.88 2.97 -7.27
C MET A 17 -5.40 3.00 -7.20
N ILE A 18 -5.98 4.05 -7.79
CA ILE A 18 -7.43 4.21 -7.92
C ILE A 18 -7.91 3.43 -9.15
N ALA A 19 -8.93 2.60 -8.94
CA ALA A 19 -9.70 1.99 -10.03
C ALA A 19 -10.93 2.86 -10.35
N SER A 20 -11.20 3.09 -11.64
CA SER A 20 -12.43 3.71 -12.12
C SER A 20 -13.38 2.66 -12.66
N TYR A 21 -14.66 2.74 -12.29
CA TYR A 21 -15.72 1.83 -12.74
C TYR A 21 -16.81 2.56 -13.54
N GLY A 22 -16.51 3.73 -14.11
CA GLY A 22 -17.44 4.50 -14.95
C GLY A 22 -18.44 5.38 -14.19
N MET A 23 -18.31 5.51 -12.86
CA MET A 23 -19.13 6.42 -12.05
C MET A 23 -18.46 7.80 -11.92
N PRO A 24 -19.23 8.90 -11.83
CA PRO A 24 -18.69 10.21 -11.48
C PRO A 24 -17.95 10.18 -10.14
N VAL A 25 -16.84 10.92 -10.04
CA VAL A 25 -16.01 11.02 -8.83
C VAL A 25 -15.75 12.48 -8.48
N GLY A 26 -15.52 12.76 -7.20
CA GLY A 26 -15.18 14.10 -6.71
C GLY A 26 -13.77 14.55 -7.09
N ALA A 27 -13.49 15.84 -6.87
CA ALA A 27 -12.20 16.45 -7.20
C ALA A 27 -11.03 15.81 -6.43
N GLU A 28 -11.28 15.35 -5.20
CA GLU A 28 -10.31 14.68 -4.34
C GLU A 28 -9.75 13.39 -4.96
N VAL A 29 -10.52 12.71 -5.81
CA VAL A 29 -10.05 11.52 -6.53
C VAL A 29 -9.01 11.91 -7.57
N PHE A 30 -9.23 13.00 -8.31
CA PHE A 30 -8.25 13.52 -9.26
C PHE A 30 -6.99 14.04 -8.57
N GLU A 31 -7.13 14.68 -7.41
CA GLU A 31 -5.98 15.07 -6.59
C GLU A 31 -5.16 13.86 -6.13
N THR A 32 -5.84 12.78 -5.73
CA THR A 32 -5.19 11.52 -5.35
C THR A 32 -4.43 10.92 -6.54
N VAL A 33 -5.06 10.83 -7.72
CA VAL A 33 -4.41 10.34 -8.95
C VAL A 33 -3.20 11.20 -9.32
N ARG A 34 -3.31 12.52 -9.21
CA ARG A 34 -2.19 13.45 -9.43
C ARG A 34 -1.02 13.14 -8.50
N TRP A 35 -1.27 12.91 -7.21
CA TRP A 35 -0.21 12.59 -6.26
C TRP A 35 0.39 11.21 -6.50
N ILE A 36 -0.41 10.21 -6.87
CA ILE A 36 0.09 8.89 -7.28
C ILE A 36 1.09 9.04 -8.43
N GLY A 37 0.73 9.78 -9.48
CA GLY A 37 1.62 10.05 -10.61
C GLY A 37 2.90 10.79 -10.19
N ARG A 38 2.81 11.76 -9.28
CA ARG A 38 3.99 12.48 -8.76
C ARG A 38 4.92 11.57 -7.94
N PHE A 39 4.38 10.65 -7.16
CA PHE A 39 5.18 9.69 -6.40
C PHE A 39 5.85 8.66 -7.32
N GLN A 40 5.12 8.16 -8.32
CA GLN A 40 5.67 7.29 -9.35
C GLN A 40 6.82 7.97 -10.10
N GLN A 41 6.61 9.21 -10.56
CA GLN A 41 7.60 9.97 -11.32
C GLN A 41 8.89 10.28 -10.54
N ALA A 42 8.81 10.36 -9.21
CA ALA A 42 9.97 10.60 -8.35
C ALA A 42 10.79 9.34 -8.07
N CYS A 43 10.32 8.15 -8.49
CA CYS A 43 11.09 6.92 -8.38
C CYS A 43 12.18 6.87 -9.45
N ARG A 44 13.31 6.21 -9.13
CA ARG A 44 14.44 6.03 -10.06
C ARG A 44 14.04 5.40 -11.39
N ASP A 45 13.14 4.43 -11.34
CA ASP A 45 12.50 3.80 -12.49
C ASP A 45 10.97 3.88 -12.31
N PRO A 46 10.31 4.92 -12.86
CA PRO A 46 8.87 5.10 -12.73
C PRO A 46 8.03 3.96 -13.31
N GLU A 47 8.53 3.27 -14.34
CA GLU A 47 7.81 2.17 -15.00
C GLU A 47 7.95 0.85 -14.24
N ALA A 48 8.99 0.71 -13.42
CA ALA A 48 9.11 -0.42 -12.50
C ALA A 48 8.21 -0.31 -11.25
N VAL A 49 7.57 0.85 -11.02
CA VAL A 49 6.66 1.05 -9.89
C VAL A 49 5.40 0.21 -10.08
N ARG A 50 5.04 -0.54 -9.04
CA ARG A 50 3.85 -1.40 -9.06
C ARG A 50 2.64 -0.64 -8.54
N LEU A 51 1.68 -0.40 -9.43
CA LEU A 51 0.38 0.16 -9.07
C LEU A 51 -0.55 -0.97 -8.59
N ILE A 52 -0.90 -0.95 -7.31
CA ILE A 52 -1.70 -2.00 -6.67
C ILE A 52 -3.11 -1.48 -6.40
N TYR A 53 -4.14 -2.14 -6.92
CA TYR A 53 -5.50 -1.73 -6.63
C TYR A 53 -5.97 -2.21 -5.26
N ARG A 54 -6.81 -1.41 -4.61
CA ARG A 54 -7.39 -1.77 -3.31
C ARG A 54 -8.16 -3.08 -3.32
N LYS A 55 -8.80 -3.42 -4.44
CA LYS A 55 -9.47 -4.72 -4.62
C LYS A 55 -8.48 -5.88 -4.45
N ASP A 56 -7.29 -5.77 -5.01
CA ASP A 56 -6.28 -6.82 -4.99
C ASP A 56 -5.71 -6.99 -3.58
N VAL A 57 -5.45 -5.90 -2.86
CA VAL A 57 -5.06 -5.95 -1.44
C VAL A 57 -6.08 -6.73 -0.61
N LYS A 58 -7.37 -6.43 -0.82
CA LYS A 58 -8.47 -7.06 -0.07
C LYS A 58 -8.64 -8.53 -0.42
N MET A 59 -8.53 -8.87 -1.70
CA MET A 59 -8.61 -10.25 -2.16
C MET A 59 -7.42 -11.07 -1.66
N HIS A 60 -6.22 -10.51 -1.75
CA HIS A 60 -4.99 -11.19 -1.37
C HIS A 60 -4.92 -11.45 0.14
N LEU A 61 -5.18 -10.42 0.96
CA LEU A 61 -5.01 -10.54 2.41
C LEU A 61 -6.22 -11.15 3.12
N CYS A 62 -7.43 -10.92 2.61
CA CYS A 62 -8.66 -11.29 3.31
C CYS A 62 -9.55 -12.25 2.51
N GLY A 63 -9.20 -12.60 1.28
CA GLY A 63 -10.01 -13.49 0.42
C GLY A 63 -11.36 -12.90 -0.02
N THR A 64 -11.62 -11.61 0.20
CA THR A 64 -12.92 -11.00 -0.11
C THR A 64 -12.82 -9.52 -0.47
N PRO A 65 -13.55 -9.03 -1.49
CA PRO A 65 -13.54 -7.62 -1.86
C PRO A 65 -14.35 -6.77 -0.87
N ARG A 66 -15.04 -7.37 0.11
CA ARG A 66 -15.84 -6.68 1.13
C ARG A 66 -15.06 -6.34 2.41
N ALA A 67 -13.79 -6.74 2.50
CA ALA A 67 -12.96 -6.47 3.67
C ALA A 67 -12.92 -4.97 4.04
N LYS A 68 -12.75 -4.66 5.32
CA LYS A 68 -12.53 -3.30 5.81
C LYS A 68 -11.09 -3.18 6.29
N ASP A 69 -10.65 -1.95 6.58
CA ASP A 69 -9.27 -1.67 6.99
C ASP A 69 -8.89 -2.39 8.28
N ALA A 70 -9.85 -2.58 9.19
CA ALA A 70 -9.68 -3.41 10.39
C ALA A 70 -9.39 -4.88 10.03
N ASN A 71 -10.03 -5.43 9.00
CA ASN A 71 -9.76 -6.80 8.54
C ASN A 71 -8.38 -6.90 7.91
N ILE A 72 -7.99 -5.95 7.05
CA ILE A 72 -6.67 -5.90 6.42
C ILE A 72 -5.58 -5.83 7.50
N ARG A 73 -5.76 -4.94 8.48
CA ARG A 73 -4.83 -4.80 9.61
C ARG A 73 -4.72 -6.10 10.40
N GLN A 74 -5.83 -6.75 10.72
CA GLN A 74 -5.80 -8.02 11.45
C GLN A 74 -5.08 -9.10 10.63
N ALA A 75 -5.39 -9.24 9.34
CA ALA A 75 -4.71 -10.19 8.45
C ALA A 75 -3.19 -9.95 8.37
N LEU A 76 -2.76 -8.69 8.36
CA LEU A 76 -1.33 -8.34 8.41
C LEU A 76 -0.70 -8.70 9.75
N ILE A 77 -1.39 -8.48 10.88
CA ILE A 77 -0.93 -8.88 12.20
C ILE A 77 -0.83 -10.40 12.32
N ASP A 78 -1.82 -11.13 11.81
CA ASP A 78 -1.83 -12.60 11.83
C ASP A 78 -0.69 -13.17 10.98
N LYS A 79 -0.39 -12.54 9.83
CA LYS A 79 0.68 -12.94 8.92
C LYS A 79 2.08 -12.58 9.43
N LEU A 80 2.27 -11.34 9.89
CA LEU A 80 3.60 -10.78 10.18
C LEU A 80 3.96 -10.81 11.66
N GLY A 81 2.97 -10.96 12.54
CA GLY A 81 3.11 -10.87 13.99
C GLY A 81 2.59 -9.56 14.56
N ALA A 82 2.20 -9.59 15.83
CA ALA A 82 1.65 -8.44 16.53
C ALA A 82 2.66 -7.30 16.73
N PRO A 83 2.21 -6.04 16.91
CA PRO A 83 3.12 -4.92 17.16
C PRO A 83 3.95 -5.03 18.44
N GLY A 84 3.54 -5.86 19.39
CA GLY A 84 4.15 -5.88 20.73
C GLY A 84 4.01 -4.54 21.46
N THR A 85 4.96 -4.25 22.34
CA THR A 85 4.97 -3.04 23.18
C THR A 85 6.24 -2.22 22.98
N LYS A 86 6.30 -1.00 23.53
CA LYS A 86 7.53 -0.19 23.48
C LYS A 86 8.74 -0.88 24.13
N LYS A 87 8.52 -1.70 25.18
CA LYS A 87 9.58 -2.41 25.90
C LYS A 87 9.97 -3.74 25.23
N SER A 88 9.07 -4.30 24.42
CA SER A 88 9.27 -5.54 23.68
C SER A 88 8.56 -5.39 22.32
N PRO A 89 9.21 -4.70 21.36
CA PRO A 89 8.61 -4.40 20.07
C PRO A 89 8.49 -5.68 19.24
N GLY A 90 7.31 -5.89 18.66
CA GLY A 90 7.05 -6.96 17.71
C GLY A 90 7.24 -6.50 16.26
N PRO A 91 7.01 -7.39 15.28
CA PRO A 91 7.32 -7.15 13.87
C PRO A 91 6.59 -5.94 13.26
N THR A 92 5.36 -5.68 13.69
CA THR A 92 4.59 -4.51 13.21
C THR A 92 4.61 -3.35 14.20
N TYR A 93 5.59 -3.30 15.11
CA TYR A 93 5.76 -2.16 16.03
C TYR A 93 5.99 -0.87 15.24
N GLY A 94 5.34 0.22 15.65
CA GLY A 94 5.47 1.52 14.98
C GLY A 94 4.56 1.73 13.77
N VAL A 95 3.92 0.68 13.23
CA VAL A 95 2.93 0.83 12.15
C VAL A 95 1.65 1.45 12.71
N LYS A 96 1.31 2.66 12.24
CA LYS A 96 0.18 3.46 12.73
C LYS A 96 -0.56 4.14 11.58
N SER A 97 -1.86 4.37 11.77
CA SER A 97 -2.70 5.10 10.81
C SER A 97 -2.53 4.54 9.38
N HIS A 98 -2.33 5.40 8.39
CA HIS A 98 -2.17 5.07 6.97
C HIS A 98 -0.98 4.15 6.66
N ALA A 99 -0.01 4.00 7.57
CA ALA A 99 1.08 3.05 7.37
C ALA A 99 0.59 1.59 7.29
N TRP A 100 -0.59 1.27 7.86
CA TRP A 100 -1.21 -0.05 7.70
C TRP A 100 -1.67 -0.30 6.26
N ALA A 101 -2.22 0.71 5.60
CA ALA A 101 -2.62 0.60 4.20
C ALA A 101 -1.39 0.42 3.31
N ALA A 102 -0.34 1.23 3.53
CA ALA A 102 0.93 1.09 2.82
C ALA A 102 1.59 -0.29 3.03
N LEU A 103 1.54 -0.84 4.25
CA LEU A 103 2.02 -2.20 4.52
C LEU A 103 1.19 -3.26 3.77
N GLY A 104 -0.13 -3.08 3.68
CA GLY A 104 -1.00 -3.95 2.89
C GLY A 104 -0.64 -3.97 1.40
N VAL A 105 -0.35 -2.80 0.83
CA VAL A 105 0.15 -2.65 -0.54
C VAL A 105 1.49 -3.35 -0.71
N ALA A 106 2.44 -3.13 0.21
CA ALA A 106 3.77 -3.72 0.15
C ALA A 106 3.74 -5.26 0.20
N VAL A 107 2.97 -5.83 1.13
CA VAL A 107 2.81 -7.29 1.24
C VAL A 107 2.16 -7.87 -0.01
N THR A 108 1.09 -7.23 -0.49
CA THR A 108 0.40 -7.66 -1.72
C THR A 108 1.35 -7.64 -2.90
N ALA A 109 2.13 -6.57 -3.06
CA ALA A 109 3.14 -6.50 -4.12
C ALA A 109 4.19 -7.62 -3.94
N SER A 110 4.75 -7.83 -2.75
CA SER A 110 5.81 -8.85 -2.57
C SER A 110 5.35 -10.29 -2.85
N GLU A 111 4.06 -10.58 -2.71
CA GLU A 111 3.53 -11.94 -2.79
C GLU A 111 2.75 -12.23 -4.08
N THR A 112 2.50 -11.22 -4.91
CA THR A 112 1.78 -11.37 -6.19
C THR A 112 2.70 -11.08 -7.38
N PRO A 113 2.51 -11.76 -8.53
CA PRO A 113 3.26 -11.44 -9.75
C PRO A 113 3.05 -9.99 -10.20
N ARG A 114 4.00 -9.47 -11.00
CA ARG A 114 3.75 -8.27 -11.81
C ARG A 114 2.74 -8.66 -12.89
N ALA A 115 1.66 -7.87 -13.03
CA ALA A 115 0.71 -8.01 -14.12
C ALA A 115 1.35 -7.58 -15.45
#